data_AF-A0A973B0F3-F1
#
_entry.id   AF-A0A973B0F3-F1
#
_cell.length_a   1.000
_cell.length_b   1.000
_cell.length_c   1.000
_cell.angle_alpha   90.00
_cell.angle_beta   90.00
_cell.angle_gamma   90.00
#
_symmetry.space_group_name_H-M   'P 1'
#
loop_
_entity.id
_entity.type
_entity.pdbx_description
1 polymer ?
#
loop_
_entity_poly.entity_id
_entity_poly.type
_entity_poly.pdbx_seq_one_letter_code
_entity_poly.pdbx_strand_id
1 'polypeptide(L)'
;MPRYQDPKEADRIMREAGAIPLEPYIGSQVKWKCRCMKCKEIIYPTFAPIKNAGVSPCRTCAANEMGARRRAKSESQNIQILKKANFIPLEPFPGSHKPWRVQCLICNKESNPHLSTVKNGSACGFCAGIRLDESDVRKIYRTAGFEPIGKYPGSTKILWKAKHKKCGVTSSPTFGAIKKGGGCRTCSGTLLVTPSAAKKLFLKNKLEPVEPYRDTQSPWKSRCLVTGKIVSPTYGKVRDYGHRCKYCSENVTDEVDAIALMKKAGFKTIAPFPGGNKPWKSQCLTCKKIFSPSFTNIKMGYGCKYCAKRAVDPKDTVAAMKKRGFRTLEPFPGAVKPWLVRCLTCKREFESVFHSLNTTNGCKFCSGVAIVESELLERLKELKLKPLEKYQSAKIPWKCKCLVCGHTVQPTWSRIKGGRGHCAYCSQRRVDIPQALKFMKSIDLKPLVEFPGNNKPWLCRCLICKAEVTPRWSDVRGGQGGCSNCADYGLNYQKPGYIYLITHEQLNSHKIGIANSYKSRKFDDRMYQHEKRGWKLYKKISYETVKEASDVETKILRWLRMEVGLPFNLSQKDMPQGGHTETVGASEIDLPTIWAKVEELSKVKT
;
A
#
# COMPACT_ATOMS: atom_id res chain seq x y z
N MET A 1 66.26 46.69 -31.47
CA MET A 1 66.23 47.08 -32.90
C MET A 1 66.35 45.83 -33.76
N PRO A 2 65.45 45.57 -34.74
CA PRO A 2 65.66 44.47 -35.67
C PRO A 2 66.94 44.76 -36.46
N ARG A 3 67.92 43.85 -36.42
CA ARG A 3 69.15 43.98 -37.23
C ARG A 3 68.72 44.11 -38.69
N TYR A 4 68.98 45.26 -39.30
CA TYR A 4 68.77 45.48 -40.73
C TYR A 4 69.57 44.40 -41.48
N GLN A 5 68.86 43.58 -42.26
CA GLN A 5 69.44 42.49 -43.01
C GLN A 5 69.53 42.95 -44.47
N ASP A 6 70.72 42.87 -45.06
CA ASP A 6 70.92 43.23 -46.46
C ASP A 6 70.00 42.39 -47.38
N PRO A 7 69.12 43.05 -48.18
CA PRO A 7 68.25 42.38 -49.13
C PRO A 7 68.96 41.41 -50.09
N LYS A 8 70.20 41.71 -50.51
CA LYS A 8 70.96 40.84 -51.42
C LYS A 8 71.38 39.55 -50.72
N GLU A 9 71.79 39.65 -49.46
CA GLU A 9 72.17 38.50 -48.65
C GLU A 9 70.96 37.61 -48.32
N ALA A 10 69.80 38.23 -48.06
CA ALA A 10 68.56 37.50 -47.85
C ALA A 10 68.14 36.70 -49.10
N ASP A 11 68.30 37.27 -50.30
CA ASP A 11 67.99 36.59 -51.57
C ASP A 11 68.91 35.39 -51.81
N ARG A 12 70.22 35.56 -51.58
CA ARG A 12 71.21 34.47 -51.69
C ARG A 12 70.87 33.29 -50.77
N ILE A 13 70.63 33.55 -49.48
CA ILE A 13 70.28 32.51 -48.51
C ILE A 13 68.96 31.81 -48.87
N MET A 14 67.97 32.56 -49.38
CA MET A 14 66.69 31.97 -49.80
C MET A 14 66.88 31.02 -51.00
N ARG A 15 67.73 31.39 -51.97
CA ARG A 15 68.08 30.55 -53.12
C ARG A 15 68.85 29.30 -52.69
N GLU A 16 69.87 29.43 -51.85
CA GLU A 16 70.60 28.28 -51.31
C GLU A 16 69.67 27.31 -50.56
N ALA A 17 68.67 27.84 -49.86
CA ALA A 17 67.65 27.03 -49.17
C ALA A 17 66.64 26.35 -50.11
N GLY A 18 66.67 26.61 -51.43
CA GLY A 18 65.81 25.96 -52.41
C GLY A 18 64.59 26.76 -52.86
N ALA A 19 64.55 28.08 -52.65
CA ALA A 19 63.45 28.95 -53.06
C ALA A 19 63.94 30.22 -53.77
N ILE A 20 63.28 30.60 -54.86
CA ILE A 20 63.62 31.78 -55.66
C ILE A 20 62.68 32.92 -55.28
N PRO A 21 63.14 34.01 -54.65
CA PRO A 21 62.30 35.18 -54.40
C PRO A 21 61.71 35.76 -55.68
N LEU A 22 60.42 36.12 -55.64
CA LEU A 22 59.70 36.72 -56.77
C LEU A 22 59.40 38.21 -56.55
N GLU A 23 59.68 38.73 -55.35
CA GLU A 23 59.45 40.11 -54.95
C GLU A 23 60.62 40.62 -54.09
N PRO A 24 60.82 41.95 -53.98
CA PRO A 24 61.86 42.51 -53.12
C PRO A 24 61.72 42.08 -51.65
N TYR A 25 62.84 41.97 -50.95
CA TYR A 25 62.84 41.60 -49.53
C TYR A 25 62.35 42.76 -48.65
N ILE A 26 61.32 42.50 -47.84
CA ILE A 26 60.69 43.52 -46.99
C ILE A 26 61.11 43.37 -45.52
N GLY A 27 61.39 42.15 -45.03
CA GLY A 27 61.79 41.93 -43.65
C GLY A 27 61.80 40.46 -43.22
N SER A 28 62.49 40.18 -42.10
CA SER A 28 62.86 38.80 -41.72
C SER A 28 61.71 37.97 -41.17
N GLN A 29 60.68 38.62 -40.61
CA GLN A 29 59.50 37.99 -40.02
C GLN A 29 58.27 38.06 -40.94
N VAL A 30 58.40 38.72 -42.09
CA VAL A 30 57.33 38.84 -43.07
C VAL A 30 57.36 37.63 -44.01
N LYS A 31 56.19 37.21 -44.48
CA LYS A 31 56.08 36.18 -45.52
C LYS A 31 56.62 36.74 -46.82
N TRP A 32 57.54 36.02 -47.43
CA TRP A 32 58.23 36.44 -48.64
C TRP A 32 57.83 35.54 -49.80
N LYS A 33 57.19 36.11 -50.84
CA LYS A 33 56.72 35.35 -52.00
C LYS A 33 57.90 34.81 -52.80
N CYS A 34 58.04 33.50 -52.81
CA CYS A 34 59.10 32.78 -53.50
C CYS A 34 58.51 31.65 -54.37
N ARG A 35 59.26 31.19 -55.37
CA ARG A 35 58.99 29.96 -56.11
C ARG A 35 59.88 28.84 -55.59
N CYS A 36 59.30 27.73 -55.16
CA CYS A 36 60.10 26.57 -54.72
C CYS A 36 60.83 25.94 -55.91
N MET A 37 62.12 25.62 -55.77
CA MET A 37 62.89 24.99 -56.86
C MET A 37 62.54 23.50 -57.07
N LYS A 38 62.00 22.81 -56.04
CA LYS A 38 61.63 21.38 -56.13
C LYS A 38 60.26 21.17 -56.77
N CYS A 39 59.20 21.75 -56.19
CA CYS A 39 57.84 21.56 -56.70
C CYS A 39 57.37 22.66 -57.66
N LYS A 40 58.19 23.70 -57.91
CA LYS A 40 57.88 24.85 -58.78
C LYS A 40 56.68 25.72 -58.37
N GLU A 41 55.99 25.36 -57.28
CA GLU A 41 54.87 26.12 -56.71
C GLU A 41 55.30 27.45 -56.06
N ILE A 42 54.38 28.40 -56.03
CA ILE A 42 54.54 29.66 -55.29
C ILE A 42 54.32 29.38 -53.80
N ILE A 43 55.30 29.77 -52.99
CA ILE A 43 55.34 29.59 -51.54
C ILE A 43 55.60 30.93 -50.85
N TYR A 44 55.23 31.01 -49.57
CA TYR A 44 55.36 32.22 -48.76
C TYR A 44 56.15 31.96 -47.47
N PRO A 45 57.44 31.56 -47.58
CA PRO A 45 58.30 31.35 -46.42
C PRO A 45 58.55 32.62 -45.61
N THR A 46 58.85 32.45 -44.32
CA THR A 46 59.42 33.51 -43.48
C THR A 46 60.94 33.32 -43.44
N PHE A 47 61.71 34.38 -43.63
CA PHE A 47 63.17 34.30 -43.78
C PHE A 47 63.90 33.91 -42.48
N ALA A 48 63.48 34.44 -41.33
CA ALA A 48 64.18 34.23 -40.06
C ALA A 48 64.35 32.74 -39.65
N PRO A 49 63.32 31.86 -39.74
CA PRO A 49 63.48 30.43 -39.47
C PRO A 49 64.42 29.70 -40.44
N ILE A 50 64.46 30.13 -41.70
CA ILE A 50 65.32 29.53 -42.73
C ILE A 50 66.78 29.84 -42.43
N LYS A 51 67.07 31.10 -42.12
CA LYS A 51 68.41 31.56 -41.75
C LYS A 51 68.89 30.94 -40.44
N ASN A 52 68.06 30.92 -39.41
CA ASN A 52 68.50 30.59 -38.05
C ASN A 52 68.49 29.08 -37.76
N ALA A 53 67.59 28.31 -38.38
CA ALA A 53 67.36 26.90 -38.07
C ALA A 53 67.46 25.98 -39.29
N GLY A 54 67.85 26.50 -40.46
CA GLY A 54 68.00 25.70 -41.68
C GLY A 54 66.71 25.04 -42.14
N VAL A 55 65.55 25.60 -41.77
CA VAL A 55 64.25 25.03 -42.09
C VAL A 55 64.00 25.16 -43.59
N SER A 56 63.49 24.11 -44.23
CA SER A 56 63.17 24.18 -45.66
C SER A 56 62.11 25.26 -45.93
N PRO A 57 62.31 26.11 -46.95
CA PRO A 57 61.35 27.16 -47.32
C PRO A 57 60.01 26.58 -47.78
N CYS A 58 60.00 25.36 -48.34
CA CYS A 58 58.80 24.69 -48.81
C CYS A 58 58.37 23.58 -47.84
N ARG A 59 57.39 23.90 -46.98
CA ARG A 59 56.85 22.94 -46.00
C ARG A 59 56.25 21.69 -46.65
N THR A 60 55.61 21.83 -47.81
CA THR A 60 55.02 20.70 -48.56
C THR A 60 56.09 19.74 -49.07
N CYS A 61 57.18 20.23 -49.66
CA CYS A 61 58.29 19.37 -50.08
C CYS A 61 58.97 18.69 -48.87
N ALA A 62 59.22 19.44 -47.79
CA ALA A 62 59.82 18.87 -46.58
C ALA A 62 58.95 17.79 -45.93
N ALA A 63 57.62 17.99 -45.90
CA ALA A 63 56.67 16.99 -45.42
C ALA A 63 56.66 15.73 -46.31
N ASN A 64 56.73 15.88 -47.63
CA ASN A 64 56.77 14.77 -48.57
C ASN A 64 58.04 13.92 -48.42
N GLU A 65 59.21 14.54 -48.27
CA GLU A 65 60.49 13.84 -48.04
C GLU A 65 60.51 13.10 -46.70
N MET A 66 60.00 13.75 -45.65
CA MET A 66 59.86 13.11 -44.34
C MET A 66 58.88 11.93 -44.38
N GLY A 67 57.78 12.07 -45.12
CA GLY A 67 56.81 11.01 -45.37
C GLY A 67 57.39 9.83 -46.17
N ALA A 68 58.25 10.09 -47.16
CA ALA A 68 58.96 9.05 -47.91
C ALA A 68 59.94 8.27 -47.03
N ARG A 69 60.74 8.95 -46.20
CA ARG A 69 61.66 8.31 -45.24
C ARG A 69 60.92 7.45 -44.22
N ARG A 70 59.77 7.93 -43.70
CA ARG A 70 58.92 7.15 -42.79
C ARG A 70 58.35 5.89 -43.46
N ARG A 71 57.90 5.99 -44.72
CA ARG A 71 57.40 4.84 -45.50
C ARG A 71 58.48 3.78 -45.70
N ALA A 72 59.68 4.17 -46.12
CA ALA A 72 60.81 3.25 -46.30
C ALA A 72 61.18 2.51 -45.00
N LYS A 73 61.26 3.24 -43.87
CA LYS A 73 61.51 2.63 -42.55
C LYS A 73 60.42 1.64 -42.13
N SER A 74 59.16 1.97 -42.41
CA SER A 74 58.03 1.07 -42.11
C SER A 74 58.04 -0.20 -42.96
N GLU A 75 58.44 -0.10 -44.22
CA GLU A 75 58.52 -1.26 -45.13
C GLU A 75 59.59 -2.26 -44.67
N SER A 76 60.79 -1.79 -44.33
CA SER A 76 61.86 -2.65 -43.82
C SER A 76 61.46 -3.40 -42.54
N GLN A 77 60.75 -2.73 -41.62
CA GLN A 77 60.22 -3.35 -40.41
C GLN A 77 59.12 -4.39 -40.71
N ASN A 78 58.23 -4.10 -41.67
CA ASN A 78 57.15 -5.01 -42.06
C ASN A 78 57.69 -6.29 -42.73
N ILE A 79 58.78 -6.20 -43.50
CA ILE A 79 59.44 -7.36 -44.11
C ILE A 79 60.03 -8.29 -43.03
N GLN A 80 60.61 -7.75 -41.94
CA GLN A 80 61.12 -8.58 -40.84
C GLN A 80 60.01 -9.38 -40.14
N ILE A 81 58.82 -8.78 -39.99
CA ILE A 81 57.64 -9.46 -39.43
C ILE A 81 57.21 -10.63 -40.31
N LEU A 82 57.20 -10.46 -41.65
CA LEU A 82 56.89 -11.55 -42.57
C LEU A 82 57.90 -12.70 -42.47
N LYS A 83 59.21 -12.39 -42.43
CA LYS A 83 60.25 -13.41 -42.31
C LYS A 83 60.11 -14.23 -41.03
N LYS A 84 59.78 -13.59 -39.90
CA LYS A 84 59.52 -14.29 -38.63
C LYS A 84 58.33 -15.25 -38.70
N ALA A 85 57.36 -14.97 -39.57
CA ALA A 85 56.20 -15.82 -39.83
C ALA A 85 56.40 -16.80 -41.00
N ASN A 86 57.64 -17.01 -41.45
CA ASN A 86 58.02 -17.89 -42.57
C ASN A 86 57.40 -17.48 -43.91
N PHE A 87 57.28 -16.17 -44.15
CA PHE A 87 56.84 -15.60 -45.42
C PHE A 87 57.92 -14.71 -46.03
N ILE A 88 58.01 -14.73 -47.36
CA ILE A 88 58.82 -13.80 -48.16
C ILE A 88 57.90 -12.96 -49.06
N PRO A 89 58.02 -11.62 -49.07
CA PRO A 89 57.19 -10.78 -49.93
C PRO A 89 57.57 -10.97 -51.40
N LEU A 90 56.55 -11.02 -52.27
CA LEU A 90 56.71 -11.09 -53.73
C LEU A 90 56.52 -9.72 -54.40
N GLU A 91 56.05 -8.73 -53.64
CA GLU A 91 55.79 -7.37 -54.10
C GLU A 91 56.13 -6.34 -53.00
N PRO A 92 56.36 -5.06 -53.34
CA PRO A 92 56.53 -3.98 -52.35
C PRO A 92 55.33 -3.85 -51.43
N PHE A 93 55.53 -3.29 -50.22
CA PHE A 93 54.45 -3.22 -49.22
C PHE A 93 53.24 -2.41 -49.73
N PRO A 94 52.08 -3.04 -49.96
CA PRO A 94 50.95 -2.38 -50.62
C PRO A 94 50.13 -1.48 -49.67
N GLY A 95 50.50 -1.44 -48.38
CA GLY A 95 49.82 -0.69 -47.33
C GLY A 95 49.13 -1.58 -46.30
N SER A 96 48.79 -1.00 -45.14
CA SER A 96 48.28 -1.74 -43.98
C SER A 96 46.88 -2.31 -44.14
N HIS A 97 46.11 -1.87 -45.15
CA HIS A 97 44.71 -2.25 -45.41
C HIS A 97 44.54 -3.09 -46.68
N LYS A 98 45.63 -3.40 -47.38
CA LYS A 98 45.63 -4.27 -48.55
C LYS A 98 46.28 -5.62 -48.21
N PRO A 99 45.80 -6.73 -48.80
CA PRO A 99 46.50 -7.99 -48.68
C PRO A 99 47.88 -7.88 -49.34
N TRP A 100 48.89 -8.46 -48.71
CA TRP A 100 50.26 -8.44 -49.21
C TRP A 100 50.58 -9.79 -49.85
N ARG A 101 50.98 -9.79 -51.12
CA ARG A 101 51.36 -11.03 -51.80
C ARG A 101 52.70 -11.55 -51.29
N VAL A 102 52.68 -12.76 -50.71
CA VAL A 102 53.85 -13.40 -50.09
C VAL A 102 53.91 -14.88 -50.43
N GLN A 103 55.11 -15.45 -50.46
CA GLN A 103 55.34 -16.88 -50.58
C GLN A 103 55.68 -17.49 -49.22
N CYS A 104 55.08 -18.63 -48.88
CA CYS A 104 55.41 -19.35 -47.65
C CYS A 104 56.70 -20.17 -47.84
N LEU A 105 57.67 -20.02 -46.95
CA LEU A 105 58.95 -20.74 -47.00
C LEU A 105 58.84 -22.23 -46.60
N ILE A 106 57.73 -22.66 -45.99
CA ILE A 106 57.52 -24.06 -45.57
C ILE A 106 56.93 -24.90 -46.71
N CYS A 107 55.89 -24.39 -47.38
CA CYS A 107 55.19 -25.13 -48.45
C CYS A 107 55.39 -24.56 -49.86
N ASN A 108 56.18 -23.49 -50.00
CA ASN A 108 56.45 -22.77 -51.25
C ASN A 108 55.21 -22.22 -52.00
N LYS A 109 54.01 -22.32 -51.41
CA LYS A 109 52.76 -21.81 -52.00
C LYS A 109 52.60 -20.31 -51.76
N GLU A 110 52.05 -19.62 -52.76
CA GLU A 110 51.71 -18.20 -52.68
C GLU A 110 50.46 -17.96 -51.82
N SER A 111 50.47 -16.85 -51.09
CA SER A 111 49.35 -16.42 -50.25
C SER A 111 49.24 -14.90 -50.19
N ASN A 112 48.07 -14.40 -49.80
CA ASN A 112 47.77 -12.98 -49.75
C ASN A 112 47.24 -12.57 -48.35
N PRO A 113 48.03 -12.74 -47.27
CA PRO A 113 47.61 -12.37 -45.93
C PRO A 113 47.62 -10.85 -45.74
N HIS A 114 46.85 -10.40 -44.75
CA HIS A 114 46.92 -9.03 -44.27
C HIS A 114 48.03 -8.92 -43.21
N LEU A 115 48.80 -7.82 -43.20
CA LEU A 115 49.92 -7.68 -42.26
C LEU A 115 49.47 -7.73 -40.79
N SER A 116 48.30 -7.19 -40.45
CA SER A 116 47.72 -7.29 -39.10
C SER A 116 47.45 -8.73 -38.68
N THR A 117 47.01 -9.58 -39.62
CA THR A 117 46.75 -11.00 -39.39
C THR A 117 48.04 -11.78 -39.12
N VAL A 118 49.13 -11.43 -39.83
CA VAL A 118 50.46 -12.00 -39.59
C VAL A 118 51.01 -11.58 -38.23
N LYS A 119 50.84 -10.31 -37.83
CA LYS A 119 51.22 -9.82 -36.48
C LYS A 119 50.52 -10.57 -35.36
N ASN A 120 49.28 -10.99 -35.58
CA ASN A 120 48.48 -11.75 -34.62
C ASN A 120 48.77 -13.26 -34.63
N GLY A 121 49.86 -13.71 -35.27
CA GLY A 121 50.33 -15.10 -35.21
C GLY A 121 49.74 -16.03 -36.27
N SER A 122 49.19 -15.50 -37.36
CA SER A 122 48.62 -16.36 -38.41
C SER A 122 49.71 -17.05 -39.24
N ALA A 123 49.63 -18.39 -39.30
CA ALA A 123 50.49 -19.22 -40.14
C ALA A 123 49.95 -19.35 -41.57
N CYS A 124 50.76 -19.92 -42.47
CA CYS A 124 50.33 -20.24 -43.83
C CYS A 124 49.06 -21.10 -43.85
N GLY A 125 48.01 -20.61 -44.50
CA GLY A 125 46.71 -21.27 -44.56
C GLY A 125 46.74 -22.66 -45.21
N PHE A 126 47.72 -22.94 -46.08
CA PHE A 126 47.95 -24.27 -46.63
C PHE A 126 48.61 -25.22 -45.62
N CYS A 127 49.63 -24.75 -44.89
CA CYS A 127 50.28 -25.53 -43.82
C CYS A 127 49.32 -25.79 -42.64
N ALA A 128 48.44 -24.84 -42.35
CA ALA A 128 47.42 -24.97 -41.30
C ALA A 128 46.19 -25.80 -41.72
N GLY A 129 46.11 -26.27 -42.97
CA GLY A 129 44.99 -27.06 -43.48
C GLY A 129 43.67 -26.29 -43.65
N ILE A 130 43.72 -24.95 -43.60
CA ILE A 130 42.59 -24.04 -43.75
C ILE A 130 42.27 -23.82 -45.23
N ARG A 131 43.31 -23.66 -46.06
CA ARG A 131 43.21 -23.64 -47.53
C ARG A 131 43.53 -25.03 -48.06
N LEU A 132 42.65 -25.51 -48.92
CA LEU A 132 42.72 -26.84 -49.51
C LEU A 132 43.14 -26.73 -50.98
N ASP A 133 44.02 -27.63 -51.41
CA ASP A 133 44.37 -27.79 -52.81
C ASP A 133 43.25 -28.55 -53.55
N GLU A 134 42.89 -28.13 -54.77
CA GLU A 134 41.89 -28.85 -55.57
C GLU A 134 42.29 -30.31 -55.80
N SER A 135 43.59 -30.57 -55.99
CA SER A 135 44.12 -31.92 -56.22
C SER A 135 43.86 -32.86 -55.03
N ASP A 136 44.06 -32.36 -53.80
CA ASP A 136 43.81 -33.10 -52.55
C ASP A 136 42.31 -33.35 -52.34
N VAL A 137 41.47 -32.35 -52.62
CA VAL A 137 40.01 -32.44 -52.49
C VAL A 137 39.43 -33.47 -53.47
N ARG A 138 39.94 -33.52 -54.71
CA ARG A 138 39.54 -34.55 -55.71
C ARG A 138 39.88 -35.97 -55.24
N LYS A 139 41.05 -36.17 -54.63
CA LYS A 139 41.45 -37.49 -54.11
C LYS A 139 40.47 -37.97 -53.04
N ILE A 140 40.09 -37.10 -52.10
CA ILE A 140 39.12 -37.42 -51.04
C ILE A 140 37.73 -37.77 -51.62
N TYR A 141 37.26 -37.02 -52.63
CA TYR A 141 35.99 -37.33 -53.30
C TYR A 141 36.03 -38.70 -53.99
N ARG A 142 37.13 -39.02 -54.68
CA ARG A 142 37.31 -40.33 -55.35
C ARG A 142 37.32 -41.49 -54.37
N THR A 143 38.00 -41.35 -53.22
CA THR A 143 37.99 -42.35 -52.15
C THR A 143 36.58 -42.57 -51.58
N ALA A 144 35.77 -41.52 -51.49
CA ALA A 144 34.37 -41.62 -51.07
C ALA A 144 33.41 -42.13 -52.17
N GLY A 145 33.94 -42.54 -53.34
CA GLY A 145 33.14 -43.08 -54.44
C GLY A 145 32.49 -42.03 -55.35
N PHE A 146 32.92 -40.77 -55.28
CA PHE A 146 32.41 -39.68 -56.11
C PHE A 146 33.45 -39.19 -57.12
N GLU A 147 33.02 -38.90 -58.34
CA GLU A 147 33.80 -38.33 -59.43
C GLU A 147 33.42 -36.86 -59.65
N PRO A 148 34.25 -35.88 -59.21
CA PRO A 148 33.91 -34.46 -59.30
C PRO A 148 33.90 -33.91 -60.73
N ILE A 149 32.88 -33.11 -61.06
CA ILE A 149 32.66 -32.50 -62.38
C ILE A 149 32.90 -30.98 -62.28
N GLY A 150 33.80 -30.46 -63.11
CA GLY A 150 34.18 -29.04 -63.11
C GLY A 150 35.20 -28.66 -62.03
N LYS A 151 35.62 -27.39 -62.01
CA LYS A 151 36.63 -26.85 -61.06
C LYS A 151 36.10 -26.82 -59.62
N TYR A 152 36.99 -26.92 -58.64
CA TYR A 152 36.59 -26.89 -57.22
C TYR A 152 36.13 -25.47 -56.83
N PRO A 153 34.95 -25.31 -56.20
CA PRO A 153 34.41 -24.00 -55.81
C PRO A 153 35.17 -23.29 -54.67
N GLY A 154 36.28 -23.85 -54.19
CA GLY A 154 37.17 -23.19 -53.22
C GLY A 154 36.65 -23.13 -51.77
N SER A 155 35.52 -23.76 -51.46
CA SER A 155 34.89 -23.71 -50.14
C SER A 155 34.37 -25.07 -49.69
N THR A 156 34.57 -25.39 -48.41
CA THR A 156 34.12 -26.64 -47.80
C THR A 156 32.60 -26.74 -47.63
N LYS A 157 31.90 -25.60 -47.72
CA LYS A 157 30.45 -25.46 -47.53
C LYS A 157 29.67 -25.38 -48.84
N ILE A 158 30.33 -25.08 -49.95
CA ILE A 158 29.69 -24.99 -51.27
C ILE A 158 29.55 -26.40 -51.84
N LEU A 159 28.41 -26.64 -52.49
CA LEU A 159 28.09 -27.90 -53.15
C LEU A 159 28.99 -28.05 -54.38
N TRP A 160 29.69 -29.17 -54.50
CA TRP A 160 30.52 -29.48 -55.66
C TRP A 160 29.90 -30.63 -56.44
N LYS A 161 29.55 -30.38 -57.71
CA LYS A 161 28.92 -31.37 -58.58
C LYS A 161 29.82 -32.59 -58.74
N ALA A 162 29.31 -33.78 -58.46
CA ALA A 162 30.04 -35.04 -58.58
C ALA A 162 29.13 -36.21 -58.97
N LYS A 163 29.64 -37.17 -59.74
CA LYS A 163 28.93 -38.40 -60.10
C LYS A 163 29.29 -39.51 -59.12
N HIS A 164 28.30 -40.16 -58.50
CA HIS A 164 28.58 -41.29 -57.61
C HIS A 164 28.83 -42.57 -58.44
N LYS A 165 29.99 -43.21 -58.27
CA LYS A 165 30.42 -44.35 -59.10
C LYS A 165 29.53 -45.58 -58.93
N LYS A 166 28.96 -45.82 -57.73
CA LYS A 166 28.12 -46.99 -57.45
C LYS A 166 26.69 -46.89 -58.00
N CYS A 167 26.07 -45.71 -57.95
CA CYS A 167 24.66 -45.54 -58.35
C CYS A 167 24.46 -44.67 -59.59
N GLY A 168 25.53 -44.15 -60.20
CA GLY A 168 25.49 -43.36 -61.44
C GLY A 168 24.89 -41.95 -61.31
N VAL A 169 24.19 -41.64 -60.22
CA VAL A 169 23.52 -40.34 -60.00
C VAL A 169 24.53 -39.21 -59.80
N THR A 170 24.32 -38.11 -60.53
CA THR A 170 25.01 -36.84 -60.30
C THR A 170 24.40 -36.17 -59.08
N SER A 171 25.17 -36.07 -57.99
CA SER A 171 24.77 -35.33 -56.80
C SER A 171 25.84 -34.29 -56.47
N SER A 172 25.47 -33.25 -55.73
CA SER A 172 26.41 -32.17 -55.42
C SER A 172 26.71 -32.15 -53.92
N PRO A 173 27.47 -33.11 -53.36
CA PRO A 173 27.81 -33.08 -51.94
C PRO A 173 28.75 -31.90 -51.62
N THR A 174 28.80 -31.51 -50.35
CA THR A 174 29.81 -30.54 -49.87
C THR A 174 31.08 -31.26 -49.44
N PHE A 175 32.26 -30.65 -49.62
CA PHE A 175 33.52 -31.28 -49.17
C PHE A 175 33.52 -31.54 -47.67
N GLY A 176 32.93 -30.64 -46.87
CA GLY A 176 32.79 -30.85 -45.43
C GLY A 176 31.95 -32.07 -45.04
N ALA A 177 30.95 -32.45 -45.85
CA ALA A 177 30.14 -33.64 -45.61
C ALA A 177 30.91 -34.92 -45.99
N ILE A 178 31.60 -34.92 -47.14
CA ILE A 178 32.43 -36.05 -47.58
C ILE A 178 33.57 -36.32 -46.60
N LYS A 179 34.27 -35.28 -46.10
CA LYS A 179 35.35 -35.41 -45.11
C LYS A 179 34.89 -36.06 -43.79
N LYS A 180 33.61 -35.92 -43.43
CA LYS A 180 33.00 -36.53 -42.23
C LYS A 180 32.45 -37.95 -42.48
N GLY A 181 32.70 -38.54 -43.65
CA GLY A 181 32.21 -39.88 -44.01
C GLY A 181 30.78 -39.89 -44.57
N GLY A 182 30.24 -38.75 -45.02
CA GLY A 182 28.92 -38.70 -45.65
C GLY A 182 28.89 -39.40 -47.00
N GLY A 183 27.93 -40.31 -47.20
CA GLY A 183 27.75 -41.08 -48.45
C GLY A 183 26.71 -40.48 -49.42
N CYS A 184 26.42 -41.22 -50.50
CA CYS A 184 25.37 -40.85 -51.46
C CYS A 184 23.98 -40.94 -50.84
N ARG A 185 23.26 -39.80 -50.78
CA ARG A 185 21.91 -39.68 -50.21
C ARG A 185 20.87 -40.59 -50.87
N THR A 186 21.08 -40.91 -52.15
CA THR A 186 20.23 -41.84 -52.90
C THR A 186 20.46 -43.28 -52.45
N CYS A 187 21.70 -43.69 -52.19
CA CYS A 187 22.02 -45.01 -51.65
C CYS A 187 21.65 -45.15 -50.16
N SER A 188 21.57 -44.04 -49.42
CA SER A 188 21.14 -44.00 -48.02
C SER A 188 19.63 -43.75 -47.84
N GLY A 189 18.81 -43.92 -48.89
CA GLY A 189 17.35 -43.97 -48.79
C GLY A 189 16.62 -42.64 -48.54
N THR A 190 17.22 -41.49 -48.87
CA THR A 190 16.59 -40.18 -48.61
C THR A 190 16.12 -39.47 -49.88
N LEU A 191 14.83 -39.72 -50.20
CA LEU A 191 13.86 -38.97 -51.05
C LEU A 191 13.64 -39.37 -52.51
N LEU A 192 12.54 -40.11 -52.72
CA LEU A 192 11.31 -39.55 -53.32
C LEU A 192 10.10 -40.27 -52.70
N VAL A 193 9.36 -39.61 -51.79
CA VAL A 193 8.05 -40.12 -51.34
C VAL A 193 7.03 -39.71 -52.38
N THR A 194 6.34 -40.68 -52.99
CA THR A 194 5.32 -40.41 -53.99
C THR A 194 4.05 -39.81 -53.34
N PRO A 195 3.28 -38.97 -54.05
CA PRO A 195 2.00 -38.42 -53.55
C PRO A 195 1.03 -39.49 -53.02
N SER A 196 1.03 -40.67 -53.64
CA SER A 196 0.20 -41.81 -53.22
C SER A 196 0.63 -42.40 -51.88
N ALA A 197 1.93 -42.55 -51.65
CA ALA A 197 2.48 -42.99 -50.37
C ALA A 197 2.20 -41.96 -49.26
N ALA A 198 2.31 -40.67 -49.57
CA ALA A 198 2.00 -39.60 -48.64
C ALA A 198 0.52 -39.59 -48.23
N LYS A 199 -0.40 -39.74 -49.20
CA LYS A 199 -1.84 -39.81 -48.94
C LYS A 199 -2.22 -41.01 -48.07
N LYS A 200 -1.62 -42.18 -48.31
CA LYS A 200 -1.86 -43.40 -47.52
C LYS A 200 -1.48 -43.21 -46.05
N LEU A 201 -0.36 -42.53 -45.78
CA LEU A 201 0.08 -42.22 -44.42
C LEU A 201 -0.89 -41.28 -43.69
N PHE A 202 -1.38 -40.24 -44.38
CA PHE A 202 -2.32 -39.27 -43.80
C PHE A 202 -3.67 -39.95 -43.48
N LEU A 203 -4.20 -40.75 -44.39
CA LEU A 203 -5.44 -41.50 -44.17
C LEU A 203 -5.31 -42.52 -43.03
N LYS A 204 -4.19 -43.25 -42.94
CA LYS A 204 -3.88 -44.15 -41.81
C LYS A 204 -3.93 -43.42 -40.46
N ASN A 205 -3.53 -42.15 -40.45
CA ASN A 205 -3.55 -41.28 -39.28
C ASN A 205 -4.81 -40.41 -39.19
N LYS A 206 -5.94 -40.82 -39.79
CA LYS A 206 -7.24 -40.13 -39.70
C LYS A 206 -7.22 -38.67 -40.18
N LEU A 207 -6.37 -38.37 -41.16
CA LEU A 207 -6.28 -37.07 -41.82
C LEU A 207 -6.54 -37.25 -43.31
N GLU A 208 -7.54 -36.58 -43.85
CA GLU A 208 -7.89 -36.61 -45.27
C GLU A 208 -7.38 -35.34 -45.96
N PRO A 209 -6.39 -35.43 -46.85
CA PRO A 209 -5.89 -34.26 -47.56
C PRO A 209 -6.95 -33.63 -48.47
N VAL A 210 -7.11 -32.31 -48.40
CA VAL A 210 -8.08 -31.55 -49.23
C VAL A 210 -7.42 -30.84 -50.42
N GLU A 211 -6.10 -30.85 -50.49
CA GLU A 211 -5.32 -30.22 -51.57
C GLU A 211 -4.21 -31.15 -52.08
N PRO A 212 -3.65 -30.92 -53.28
CA PRO A 212 -2.59 -31.77 -53.84
C PRO A 212 -1.31 -31.78 -52.98
N TYR A 213 -0.64 -32.94 -52.93
CA TYR A 213 0.64 -33.09 -52.23
C TYR A 213 1.75 -32.32 -52.93
N ARG A 214 2.51 -31.51 -52.19
CA ARG A 214 3.62 -30.72 -52.73
C ARG A 214 4.98 -31.34 -52.43
N ASP A 215 5.32 -31.41 -51.15
CA ASP A 215 6.59 -31.92 -50.66
C ASP A 215 6.48 -32.35 -49.17
N THR A 216 7.59 -32.82 -48.58
CA THR A 216 7.60 -33.37 -47.21
C THR A 216 7.65 -32.32 -46.09
N GLN A 217 8.03 -31.08 -46.40
CA GLN A 217 8.28 -30.00 -45.44
C GLN A 217 7.12 -29.00 -45.40
N SER A 218 6.39 -28.86 -46.49
CA SER A 218 5.23 -27.98 -46.61
C SER A 218 4.05 -28.48 -45.73
N PRO A 219 3.37 -27.58 -45.01
CA PRO A 219 2.11 -27.89 -44.35
C PRO A 219 1.06 -28.36 -45.36
N TRP A 220 0.43 -29.51 -45.11
CA TRP A 220 -0.53 -30.10 -46.04
C TRP A 220 -1.95 -30.03 -45.48
N LYS A 221 -2.80 -29.16 -46.05
CA LYS A 221 -4.18 -28.98 -45.56
C LYS A 221 -4.96 -30.29 -45.67
N SER A 222 -5.49 -30.72 -44.54
CA SER A 222 -6.20 -31.98 -44.38
C SER A 222 -7.38 -31.81 -43.43
N ARG A 223 -8.50 -32.47 -43.74
CA ARG A 223 -9.64 -32.63 -42.85
C ARG A 223 -9.33 -33.71 -41.83
N CYS A 224 -9.47 -33.41 -40.55
CA CYS A 224 -9.39 -34.42 -39.49
C CYS A 224 -10.66 -35.27 -39.51
N LEU A 225 -10.53 -36.59 -39.65
CA LEU A 225 -11.68 -37.51 -39.64
C LEU A 225 -12.25 -37.75 -38.23
N VAL A 226 -11.55 -37.31 -37.17
CA VAL A 226 -12.04 -37.39 -35.78
C VAL A 226 -12.88 -36.17 -35.41
N THR A 227 -12.44 -34.95 -35.76
CA THR A 227 -13.11 -33.69 -35.37
C THR A 227 -13.85 -33.01 -36.53
N GLY A 228 -13.67 -33.46 -37.77
CA GLY A 228 -14.20 -32.82 -38.98
C GLY A 228 -13.53 -31.50 -39.37
N LYS A 229 -12.63 -30.96 -38.52
CA LYS A 229 -12.00 -29.64 -38.72
C LYS A 229 -10.77 -29.72 -39.63
N ILE A 230 -10.48 -28.64 -40.36
CA ILE A 230 -9.31 -28.52 -41.23
C ILE A 230 -8.05 -28.21 -40.40
N VAL A 231 -6.97 -28.96 -40.64
CA VAL A 231 -5.65 -28.80 -40.04
C VAL A 231 -4.56 -28.91 -41.11
N SER A 232 -3.36 -28.37 -40.85
CA SER A 232 -2.28 -28.36 -41.83
C SER A 232 -0.96 -28.90 -41.25
N PRO A 233 -0.87 -30.19 -40.86
CA PRO A 233 0.38 -30.78 -40.42
C PRO A 233 1.33 -31.05 -41.60
N THR A 234 2.63 -31.15 -41.34
CA THR A 234 3.63 -31.52 -42.35
C THR A 234 3.82 -33.04 -42.42
N TYR A 235 4.26 -33.56 -43.57
CA TYR A 235 4.44 -35.01 -43.75
C TYR A 235 5.40 -35.62 -42.73
N GLY A 236 6.55 -34.98 -42.50
CA GLY A 236 7.52 -35.46 -41.49
C GLY A 236 6.88 -35.59 -40.10
N LYS A 237 6.08 -34.61 -39.69
CA LYS A 237 5.42 -34.63 -38.38
C LYS A 237 4.36 -35.74 -38.26
N VAL A 238 3.63 -36.03 -39.34
CA VAL A 238 2.65 -37.13 -39.35
C VAL A 238 3.33 -38.49 -39.39
N ARG A 239 4.47 -38.60 -40.08
CA ARG A 239 5.28 -39.83 -40.10
C ARG A 239 5.87 -40.15 -38.73
N ASP A 240 6.47 -39.15 -38.09
CA ASP A 240 7.24 -39.36 -36.86
C ASP A 240 6.35 -39.44 -35.61
N TYR A 241 5.20 -38.76 -35.61
CA TYR A 241 4.33 -38.62 -34.43
C TYR A 241 2.86 -39.04 -34.66
N GLY A 242 2.51 -39.56 -35.83
CA GLY A 242 1.18 -40.08 -36.13
C GLY A 242 0.10 -39.00 -36.32
N HIS A 243 -1.04 -39.11 -35.62
CA HIS A 243 -2.18 -38.20 -35.78
C HIS A 243 -1.89 -36.78 -35.27
N ARG A 244 -1.88 -35.79 -36.17
CA ARG A 244 -1.57 -34.39 -35.85
C ARG A 244 -2.74 -33.46 -36.14
N CYS A 245 -3.78 -33.55 -35.32
CA CYS A 245 -4.85 -32.55 -35.29
C CYS A 245 -4.70 -31.68 -34.04
N LYS A 246 -4.50 -30.36 -34.22
CA LYS A 246 -4.41 -29.40 -33.11
C LYS A 246 -5.66 -29.39 -32.21
N TYR A 247 -6.81 -29.81 -32.73
CA TYR A 247 -8.06 -29.90 -31.97
C TYR A 247 -8.22 -31.23 -31.20
N CYS A 248 -7.45 -32.28 -31.56
CA CYS A 248 -7.42 -33.55 -30.83
C CYS A 248 -6.29 -33.60 -29.80
N SER A 249 -5.16 -32.95 -30.08
CA SER A 249 -3.96 -33.01 -29.23
C SER A 249 -3.77 -31.79 -28.33
N GLU A 250 -4.35 -30.64 -28.67
CA GLU A 250 -4.29 -29.43 -27.86
C GLU A 250 -5.73 -28.96 -27.58
N ASN A 251 -5.96 -28.45 -26.37
CA ASN A 251 -7.26 -27.98 -25.87
C ASN A 251 -7.65 -26.63 -26.53
N VAL A 252 -7.41 -26.48 -27.85
CA VAL A 252 -7.63 -25.27 -28.64
C VAL A 252 -9.12 -25.09 -28.82
N THR A 253 -9.68 -24.13 -28.09
CA THR A 253 -11.10 -23.77 -28.18
C THR A 253 -11.35 -22.92 -29.42
N ASP A 254 -12.34 -23.31 -30.22
CA ASP A 254 -12.81 -22.54 -31.37
C ASP A 254 -13.50 -21.24 -30.91
N GLU A 255 -13.47 -20.18 -31.72
CA GLU A 255 -14.07 -18.89 -31.35
C GLU A 255 -15.57 -19.01 -31.10
N VAL A 256 -16.25 -19.85 -31.89
CA VAL A 256 -17.68 -20.14 -31.75
C VAL A 256 -17.99 -20.80 -30.40
N ASP A 257 -17.21 -21.81 -30.01
CA ASP A 257 -17.39 -22.52 -28.75
C ASP A 257 -17.06 -21.60 -27.55
N ALA A 258 -16.04 -20.74 -27.70
CA ALA A 258 -15.65 -19.78 -26.69
C ALA A 258 -16.76 -18.74 -26.44
N ILE A 259 -17.41 -18.24 -27.49
CA ILE A 259 -18.55 -17.31 -27.39
C ILE A 259 -19.74 -18.00 -26.72
N ALA A 260 -20.04 -19.25 -27.10
CA ALA A 260 -21.14 -20.02 -26.51
C ALA A 260 -20.96 -20.21 -25.00
N LEU A 261 -19.75 -20.56 -24.56
CA LEU A 261 -19.41 -20.71 -23.14
C LEU A 261 -19.50 -19.37 -22.40
N MET A 262 -18.96 -18.29 -22.97
CA MET A 262 -19.09 -16.94 -22.38
C MET A 262 -20.55 -16.55 -22.18
N LYS A 263 -21.41 -16.81 -23.17
CA LYS A 263 -22.85 -16.54 -23.09
C LYS A 263 -23.52 -17.39 -22.00
N LYS A 264 -23.19 -18.69 -21.90
CA LYS A 264 -23.68 -19.58 -20.84
C LYS A 264 -23.24 -19.12 -19.44
N ALA A 265 -22.04 -18.58 -19.32
CA ALA A 265 -21.52 -18.01 -18.07
C ALA A 265 -22.05 -16.60 -17.76
N GLY A 266 -22.98 -16.07 -18.55
CA GLY A 266 -23.63 -14.78 -18.31
C GLY A 266 -22.84 -13.57 -18.85
N PHE A 267 -22.03 -13.74 -19.90
CA PHE A 267 -21.28 -12.67 -20.54
C PHE A 267 -21.64 -12.48 -22.01
N LYS A 268 -21.73 -11.23 -22.44
CA LYS A 268 -21.81 -10.83 -23.85
C LYS A 268 -20.44 -10.32 -24.30
N THR A 269 -19.82 -11.00 -25.26
CA THR A 269 -18.53 -10.60 -25.83
C THR A 269 -18.69 -9.34 -26.70
N ILE A 270 -17.73 -8.43 -26.64
CA ILE A 270 -17.74 -7.15 -27.40
C ILE A 270 -16.61 -7.11 -28.43
N ALA A 271 -15.56 -7.91 -28.23
CA ALA A 271 -14.39 -8.01 -29.11
C ALA A 271 -14.24 -9.44 -29.66
N PRO A 272 -13.50 -9.63 -30.77
CA PRO A 272 -13.13 -10.96 -31.27
C PRO A 272 -12.35 -11.78 -30.23
N PHE A 273 -12.39 -13.12 -30.33
CA PHE A 273 -11.74 -14.00 -29.36
C PHE A 273 -10.21 -13.86 -29.39
N PRO A 274 -9.57 -13.36 -28.33
CA PRO A 274 -8.13 -13.09 -28.32
C PRO A 274 -7.29 -14.34 -27.96
N GLY A 275 -7.93 -15.47 -27.65
CA GLY A 275 -7.31 -16.68 -27.10
C GLY A 275 -7.58 -16.88 -25.61
N GLY A 276 -7.32 -18.10 -25.11
CA GLY A 276 -7.79 -18.55 -23.78
C GLY A 276 -7.34 -17.71 -22.59
N ASN A 277 -6.05 -17.39 -22.52
CA ASN A 277 -5.44 -16.70 -21.37
C ASN A 277 -5.41 -15.18 -21.49
N LYS A 278 -5.85 -14.62 -22.62
CA LYS A 278 -5.83 -13.17 -22.83
C LYS A 278 -7.12 -12.52 -22.30
N PRO A 279 -7.06 -11.26 -21.81
CA PRO A 279 -8.25 -10.52 -21.41
C PRO A 279 -9.21 -10.32 -22.59
N TRP A 280 -10.46 -10.77 -22.44
CA TRP A 280 -11.48 -10.72 -23.47
C TRP A 280 -12.60 -9.74 -23.11
N LYS A 281 -12.61 -8.57 -23.77
CA LYS A 281 -13.55 -7.48 -23.48
C LYS A 281 -15.01 -7.95 -23.63
N SER A 282 -15.72 -7.95 -22.51
CA SER A 282 -17.07 -8.52 -22.38
C SER A 282 -17.94 -7.72 -21.40
N GLN A 283 -19.25 -7.77 -21.60
CA GLN A 283 -20.25 -7.22 -20.70
C GLN A 283 -20.87 -8.34 -19.87
N CYS A 284 -20.93 -8.19 -18.55
CA CYS A 284 -21.72 -9.10 -17.70
C CYS A 284 -23.21 -8.85 -17.90
N LEU A 285 -24.00 -9.90 -18.16
CA LEU A 285 -25.46 -9.79 -18.37
C LEU A 285 -26.21 -9.44 -17.07
N THR A 286 -25.70 -9.85 -15.90
CA THR A 286 -26.33 -9.59 -14.61
C THR A 286 -26.14 -8.15 -14.14
N CYS A 287 -24.89 -7.66 -14.08
CA CYS A 287 -24.60 -6.32 -13.57
C CYS A 287 -24.39 -5.26 -14.66
N LYS A 288 -24.46 -5.64 -15.94
CA LYS A 288 -24.27 -4.78 -17.13
C LYS A 288 -22.89 -4.08 -17.23
N LYS A 289 -21.97 -4.31 -16.30
CA LYS A 289 -20.62 -3.74 -16.29
C LYS A 289 -19.74 -4.39 -17.37
N ILE A 290 -18.90 -3.58 -18.00
CA ILE A 290 -17.95 -3.99 -19.06
C ILE A 290 -16.57 -4.16 -18.43
N PHE A 291 -15.95 -5.33 -18.64
CA PHE A 291 -14.56 -5.59 -18.26
C PHE A 291 -13.99 -6.75 -19.11
N SER A 292 -12.73 -7.10 -18.91
CA SER A 292 -12.05 -8.10 -19.74
C SER A 292 -11.67 -9.35 -18.94
N PRO A 293 -12.61 -10.29 -18.66
CA PRO A 293 -12.25 -11.60 -18.12
C PRO A 293 -11.45 -12.41 -19.13
N SER A 294 -10.62 -13.36 -18.67
CA SER A 294 -10.01 -14.36 -19.56
C SER A 294 -10.94 -15.55 -19.75
N PHE A 295 -10.96 -16.14 -20.94
CA PHE A 295 -11.79 -17.31 -21.24
C PHE A 295 -11.43 -18.50 -20.33
N THR A 296 -10.14 -18.72 -20.07
CA THR A 296 -9.69 -19.79 -19.16
C THR A 296 -10.28 -19.64 -17.76
N ASN A 297 -10.33 -18.41 -17.22
CA ASN A 297 -10.93 -18.17 -15.90
C ASN A 297 -12.44 -18.48 -15.90
N ILE A 298 -13.15 -18.08 -16.95
CA ILE A 298 -14.58 -18.40 -17.09
C ILE A 298 -14.78 -19.92 -17.21
N LYS A 299 -13.94 -20.62 -17.98
CA LYS A 299 -13.95 -22.09 -18.11
C LYS A 299 -13.70 -22.80 -16.78
N MET A 300 -12.86 -22.22 -15.91
CA MET A 300 -12.62 -22.71 -14.53
C MET A 300 -13.74 -22.35 -13.54
N GLY A 301 -14.80 -21.67 -13.98
CA GLY A 301 -15.94 -21.30 -13.13
C GLY A 301 -15.84 -19.94 -12.44
N TYR A 302 -14.80 -19.14 -12.72
CA TYR A 302 -14.70 -17.78 -12.16
C TYR A 302 -15.69 -16.84 -12.87
N GLY A 303 -16.83 -16.55 -12.23
CA GLY A 303 -17.81 -15.60 -12.74
C GLY A 303 -17.39 -14.12 -12.63
N CYS A 304 -18.37 -13.23 -12.83
CA CYS A 304 -18.14 -11.79 -12.83
C CYS A 304 -17.53 -11.28 -11.51
N LYS A 305 -16.37 -10.61 -11.59
CA LYS A 305 -15.64 -10.09 -10.42
C LYS A 305 -16.43 -9.05 -9.62
N TYR A 306 -17.34 -8.31 -10.27
CA TYR A 306 -18.20 -7.32 -9.61
C TYR A 306 -19.40 -7.99 -8.92
N CYS A 307 -20.05 -8.96 -9.57
CA CYS A 307 -21.14 -9.73 -8.96
C CYS A 307 -20.64 -10.54 -7.76
N ALA A 308 -19.44 -11.11 -7.86
CA ALA A 308 -18.77 -11.81 -6.77
C ALA A 308 -18.14 -10.86 -5.72
N LYS A 309 -18.33 -9.54 -5.83
CA LYS A 309 -17.79 -8.51 -4.93
C LYS A 309 -16.25 -8.55 -4.73
N ARG A 310 -15.52 -9.19 -5.65
CA ARG A 310 -14.04 -9.24 -5.67
C ARG A 310 -13.42 -7.95 -6.22
N ALA A 311 -14.19 -7.16 -6.97
CA ALA A 311 -13.78 -5.84 -7.44
C ALA A 311 -14.94 -4.85 -7.25
N VAL A 312 -14.59 -3.60 -6.97
CA VAL A 312 -15.55 -2.50 -6.83
C VAL A 312 -15.42 -1.56 -8.02
N ASP A 313 -16.55 -1.06 -8.50
CA ASP A 313 -16.58 -0.07 -9.58
C ASP A 313 -16.28 1.34 -9.02
N PRO A 314 -15.43 2.14 -9.67
CA PRO A 314 -15.17 3.53 -9.26
C PRO A 314 -16.43 4.38 -9.05
N LYS A 315 -17.50 4.17 -9.82
CA LYS A 315 -18.76 4.91 -9.63
C LYS A 315 -19.45 4.53 -8.32
N ASP A 316 -19.44 3.24 -7.99
CA ASP A 316 -20.03 2.71 -6.76
C ASP A 316 -19.23 3.19 -5.53
N THR A 317 -17.89 3.32 -5.65
CA THR A 317 -17.05 3.83 -4.56
C THR A 317 -17.28 5.32 -4.30
N VAL A 318 -17.41 6.15 -5.34
CA VAL A 318 -17.73 7.58 -5.20
C VAL A 318 -19.09 7.77 -4.55
N ALA A 319 -20.11 7.00 -4.95
CA ALA A 319 -21.43 7.05 -4.33
C ALA A 319 -21.37 6.63 -2.85
N ALA A 320 -20.62 5.59 -2.51
CA ALA A 320 -20.41 5.16 -1.13
C ALA A 320 -19.68 6.22 -0.29
N MET A 321 -18.65 6.87 -0.83
CA MET A 321 -17.96 7.99 -0.16
C MET A 321 -18.91 9.17 0.08
N LYS A 322 -19.75 9.52 -0.90
CA LYS A 322 -20.78 10.55 -0.74
C LYS A 322 -21.76 10.21 0.39
N LYS A 323 -22.22 8.96 0.46
CA LYS A 323 -23.09 8.47 1.54
C LYS A 323 -22.44 8.55 2.93
N ARG A 324 -21.10 8.41 3.01
CA ARG A 324 -20.33 8.59 4.26
C ARG A 324 -20.12 10.07 4.65
N GLY A 325 -20.60 11.01 3.85
CA GLY A 325 -20.39 12.44 4.08
C GLY A 325 -19.08 12.97 3.51
N PHE A 326 -18.51 12.32 2.49
CA PHE A 326 -17.28 12.73 1.83
C PHE A 326 -17.50 13.14 0.37
N ARG A 327 -16.84 14.22 -0.05
CA ARG A 327 -16.64 14.57 -1.45
C ARG A 327 -15.26 14.11 -1.87
N THR A 328 -15.17 13.27 -2.89
CA THR A 328 -13.89 12.82 -3.46
C THR A 328 -13.27 13.95 -4.29
N LEU A 329 -11.99 14.24 -4.07
CA LEU A 329 -11.28 15.30 -4.79
C LEU A 329 -10.50 14.77 -6.01
N GLU A 330 -10.25 13.47 -6.04
CA GLU A 330 -9.53 12.78 -7.11
C GLU A 330 -10.26 11.50 -7.54
N PRO A 331 -9.94 10.93 -8.71
CA PRO A 331 -10.46 9.63 -9.14
C PRO A 331 -10.10 8.50 -8.16
N PHE A 332 -10.92 7.46 -8.09
CA PHE A 332 -10.70 6.33 -7.17
C PHE A 332 -9.33 5.66 -7.40
N PRO A 333 -8.39 5.76 -6.43
CA PRO A 333 -7.01 5.27 -6.62
C PRO A 333 -6.86 3.76 -6.38
N GLY A 334 -7.93 3.09 -5.91
CA GLY A 334 -7.94 1.68 -5.52
C GLY A 334 -8.22 1.49 -4.02
N ALA A 335 -8.54 0.26 -3.61
CA ALA A 335 -9.07 -0.02 -2.28
C ALA A 335 -8.05 0.13 -1.12
N VAL A 336 -6.76 0.06 -1.43
CA VAL A 336 -5.67 0.08 -0.44
C VAL A 336 -4.95 1.42 -0.41
N LYS A 337 -5.07 2.22 -1.48
CA LYS A 337 -4.38 3.51 -1.57
C LYS A 337 -5.14 4.59 -0.79
N PRO A 338 -4.42 5.56 -0.19
CA PRO A 338 -5.05 6.75 0.35
C PRO A 338 -5.84 7.47 -0.75
N TRP A 339 -7.05 7.91 -0.42
CA TRP A 339 -7.93 8.65 -1.31
C TRP A 339 -8.23 10.01 -0.69
N LEU A 340 -7.89 11.07 -1.41
CA LEU A 340 -8.08 12.45 -0.98
C LEU A 340 -9.57 12.82 -0.99
N VAL A 341 -10.10 13.14 0.19
CA VAL A 341 -11.51 13.47 0.39
C VAL A 341 -11.69 14.75 1.19
N ARG A 342 -12.78 15.45 0.91
CA ARG A 342 -13.29 16.57 1.70
C ARG A 342 -14.52 16.15 2.49
N CYS A 343 -14.50 16.32 3.81
CA CYS A 343 -15.68 16.09 4.64
C CYS A 343 -16.75 17.16 4.34
N LEU A 344 -17.98 16.75 4.11
CA LEU A 344 -19.11 17.64 3.85
C LEU A 344 -19.55 18.41 5.11
N THR A 345 -19.31 17.85 6.30
CA THR A 345 -19.68 18.47 7.59
C THR A 345 -18.65 19.49 8.07
N CYS A 346 -17.40 19.07 8.30
CA CYS A 346 -16.35 19.97 8.81
C CYS A 346 -15.54 20.68 7.71
N LYS A 347 -15.86 20.44 6.42
CA LYS A 347 -15.21 21.02 5.23
C LYS A 347 -13.71 20.73 5.08
N ARG A 348 -13.11 19.95 5.98
CA ARG A 348 -11.68 19.58 5.96
C ARG A 348 -11.35 18.58 4.87
N GLU A 349 -10.15 18.71 4.32
CA GLU A 349 -9.56 17.82 3.34
C GLU A 349 -8.54 16.93 4.04
N PHE A 350 -8.60 15.62 3.76
CA PHE A 350 -7.66 14.65 4.31
C PHE A 350 -7.71 13.34 3.52
N GLU A 351 -6.71 12.50 3.74
CA GLU A 351 -6.63 11.19 3.11
C GLU A 351 -7.38 10.12 3.91
N SER A 352 -8.17 9.32 3.20
CA SER A 352 -8.92 8.19 3.75
C SER A 352 -8.77 6.95 2.85
N VAL A 353 -8.75 5.75 3.43
CA VAL A 353 -8.64 4.50 2.67
C VAL A 353 -10.03 3.92 2.44
N PHE A 354 -10.32 3.48 1.22
CA PHE A 354 -11.58 2.83 0.86
C PHE A 354 -11.43 1.31 0.86
N HIS A 355 -11.55 0.68 2.03
CA HIS A 355 -11.33 -0.77 2.14
C HIS A 355 -12.50 -1.60 1.56
N SER A 356 -13.73 -1.20 1.81
CA SER A 356 -14.92 -1.92 1.36
C SER A 356 -16.13 -1.00 1.18
N LEU A 357 -17.17 -1.48 0.49
CA LEU A 357 -18.47 -0.81 0.42
C LEU A 357 -19.21 -0.83 1.77
N ASN A 358 -18.97 -1.84 2.60
CA ASN A 358 -19.66 -2.02 3.89
C ASN A 358 -19.12 -1.12 4.99
N THR A 359 -17.94 -0.52 4.81
CA THR A 359 -17.36 0.39 5.81
C THR A 359 -18.30 1.59 6.01
N THR A 360 -18.65 1.88 7.27
CA THR A 360 -19.54 2.98 7.65
C THR A 360 -18.80 4.14 8.32
N ASN A 361 -17.47 4.01 8.53
CA ASN A 361 -16.66 5.01 9.20
C ASN A 361 -16.77 6.38 8.49
N GLY A 362 -17.16 7.39 9.25
CA GLY A 362 -17.23 8.79 8.81
C GLY A 362 -15.93 9.55 9.02
N CYS A 363 -16.01 10.88 9.00
CA CYS A 363 -14.85 11.75 9.13
C CYS A 363 -14.13 11.56 10.47
N LYS A 364 -12.82 11.26 10.42
CA LYS A 364 -11.97 11.07 11.61
C LYS A 364 -11.91 12.29 12.55
N PHE A 365 -12.10 13.49 12.01
CA PHE A 365 -12.15 14.73 12.78
C PHE A 365 -13.52 14.93 13.43
N CYS A 366 -14.62 14.72 12.70
CA CYS A 366 -15.98 14.81 13.27
C CYS A 366 -16.20 13.76 14.36
N SER A 367 -15.73 12.53 14.14
CA SER A 367 -15.75 11.47 15.17
C SER A 367 -14.80 11.77 16.34
N GLY A 368 -13.85 12.70 16.18
CA GLY A 368 -12.89 13.10 17.22
C GLY A 368 -11.80 12.06 17.47
N VAL A 369 -11.57 11.17 16.50
CA VAL A 369 -10.47 10.19 16.50
C VAL A 369 -9.16 10.87 16.13
N ALA A 370 -9.19 11.75 15.14
CA ALA A 370 -8.09 12.65 14.82
C ALA A 370 -8.36 14.01 15.45
N ILE A 371 -7.35 14.55 16.13
CA ILE A 371 -7.45 15.76 16.93
C ILE A 371 -6.43 16.75 16.39
N VAL A 372 -6.86 17.99 16.20
CA VAL A 372 -5.96 19.09 15.88
C VAL A 372 -5.63 19.80 17.19
N GLU A 373 -4.34 19.97 17.47
CA GLU A 373 -3.87 20.50 18.75
C GLU A 373 -4.41 21.91 19.05
N SER A 374 -4.63 22.74 18.02
CA SER A 374 -5.21 24.08 18.17
C SER A 374 -6.65 24.06 18.71
N GLU A 375 -7.54 23.24 18.14
CA GLU A 375 -8.94 23.09 18.61
C GLU A 375 -9.00 22.58 20.04
N LEU A 376 -8.07 21.69 20.38
CA LEU A 376 -7.94 21.13 21.71
C LEU A 376 -7.58 22.22 22.74
N LEU A 377 -6.65 23.12 22.40
CA LEU A 377 -6.26 24.24 23.24
C LEU A 377 -7.38 25.27 23.40
N GLU A 378 -8.14 25.56 22.33
CA GLU A 378 -9.33 26.42 22.40
C GLU A 378 -10.38 25.84 23.35
N ARG A 379 -10.66 24.54 23.24
CA ARG A 379 -11.61 23.86 24.14
C ARG A 379 -11.14 23.87 25.60
N LEU A 380 -9.84 23.79 25.86
CA LEU A 380 -9.31 23.94 27.22
C LEU A 380 -9.48 25.36 27.78
N LYS A 381 -9.30 26.40 26.93
CA LYS A 381 -9.55 27.79 27.32
C LYS A 381 -11.00 28.01 27.75
N GLU A 382 -11.95 27.50 26.97
CA GLU A 382 -13.39 27.55 27.31
C GLU A 382 -13.70 26.86 28.66
N LEU A 383 -13.01 25.74 28.94
CA LEU A 383 -13.17 25.00 30.20
C LEU A 383 -12.38 25.63 31.37
N LYS A 384 -11.68 26.75 31.17
CA LYS A 384 -10.80 27.41 32.15
C LYS A 384 -9.72 26.49 32.70
N LEU A 385 -9.13 25.66 31.83
CA LEU A 385 -8.05 24.74 32.16
C LEU A 385 -6.76 25.11 31.43
N LYS A 386 -5.63 25.09 32.12
CA LYS A 386 -4.29 25.30 31.54
C LYS A 386 -3.51 23.98 31.53
N PRO A 387 -3.02 23.48 30.39
CA PRO A 387 -2.23 22.26 30.35
C PRO A 387 -0.88 22.47 31.08
N LEU A 388 -0.44 21.46 31.82
CA LEU A 388 0.85 21.45 32.52
C LEU A 388 1.93 20.65 31.77
N GLU A 389 1.51 19.78 30.86
CA GLU A 389 2.36 18.93 30.04
C GLU A 389 1.88 18.96 28.59
N LYS A 390 2.73 18.52 27.66
CA LYS A 390 2.36 18.41 26.24
C LYS A 390 1.28 17.34 26.05
N TYR A 391 0.41 17.54 25.07
CA TYR A 391 -0.59 16.55 24.71
C TYR A 391 0.08 15.28 24.16
N GLN A 392 -0.29 14.12 24.69
CA GLN A 392 0.29 12.84 24.26
C GLN A 392 -0.67 12.06 23.35
N SER A 393 -1.85 11.69 23.87
CA SER A 393 -2.86 10.96 23.08
C SER A 393 -4.26 11.05 23.71
N ALA A 394 -5.28 10.66 22.96
CA ALA A 394 -6.68 10.70 23.42
C ALA A 394 -6.98 9.73 24.57
N LYS A 395 -6.17 8.68 24.73
CA LYS A 395 -6.35 7.64 25.76
C LYS A 395 -5.74 8.06 27.10
N ILE A 396 -4.71 8.91 27.08
CA ILE A 396 -3.98 9.31 28.28
C ILE A 396 -4.69 10.53 28.90
N PRO A 397 -5.06 10.50 30.19
CA PRO A 397 -5.59 11.66 30.89
C PRO A 397 -4.56 12.81 30.88
N TRP A 398 -4.99 14.01 30.52
CA TRP A 398 -4.08 15.12 30.32
C TRP A 398 -3.99 15.99 31.58
N LYS A 399 -2.80 16.14 32.17
CA LYS A 399 -2.64 16.97 33.37
C LYS A 399 -2.82 18.45 33.05
N CYS A 400 -3.81 19.06 33.70
CA CYS A 400 -4.13 20.48 33.57
C CYS A 400 -4.31 21.11 34.96
N LYS A 401 -4.02 22.41 35.07
CA LYS A 401 -4.35 23.23 36.23
C LYS A 401 -5.68 23.94 35.98
N CYS A 402 -6.60 23.85 36.93
CA CYS A 402 -7.84 24.63 36.90
C CYS A 402 -7.53 26.10 37.20
N LEU A 403 -7.96 27.02 36.33
CA LEU A 403 -7.78 28.46 36.53
C LEU A 403 -8.79 29.06 37.52
N VAL A 404 -9.84 28.31 37.88
CA VAL A 404 -10.87 28.76 38.84
C VAL A 404 -10.49 28.40 40.28
N CYS A 405 -10.12 27.14 40.55
CA CYS A 405 -9.84 26.66 41.91
C CYS A 405 -8.35 26.35 42.17
N GLY A 406 -7.49 26.43 41.16
CA GLY A 406 -6.05 26.17 41.28
C GLY A 406 -5.64 24.69 41.31
N HIS A 407 -6.58 23.74 41.51
CA HIS A 407 -6.28 22.31 41.58
C HIS A 407 -5.79 21.73 40.25
N THR A 408 -4.91 20.73 40.36
CA THR A 408 -4.49 19.88 39.24
C THR A 408 -5.56 18.83 38.96
N VAL A 409 -6.01 18.77 37.71
CA VAL A 409 -7.02 17.83 37.20
C VAL A 409 -6.47 17.07 35.99
N GLN A 410 -7.06 15.91 35.71
CA GLN A 410 -6.66 15.02 34.62
C GLN A 410 -7.86 14.65 33.73
N PRO A 411 -8.45 15.60 32.99
CA PRO A 411 -9.52 15.30 32.05
C PRO A 411 -9.03 14.45 30.87
N THR A 412 -9.90 13.59 30.36
CA THR A 412 -9.66 12.85 29.11
C THR A 412 -10.24 13.61 27.92
N TRP A 413 -9.67 13.40 26.71
CA TRP A 413 -10.15 14.06 25.49
C TRP A 413 -11.65 13.85 25.26
N SER A 414 -12.16 12.61 25.41
CA SER A 414 -13.59 12.33 25.20
C SER A 414 -14.50 13.17 26.12
N ARG A 415 -14.06 13.46 27.35
CA ARG A 415 -14.81 14.33 28.27
C ARG A 415 -14.70 15.80 27.89
N ILE A 416 -13.52 16.26 27.46
CA ILE A 416 -13.29 17.63 26.95
C ILE A 416 -14.17 17.88 25.72
N LYS A 417 -14.15 16.96 24.75
CA LYS A 417 -14.98 16.99 23.54
C LYS A 417 -16.47 17.06 23.89
N GLY A 418 -16.94 16.19 24.79
CA GLY A 418 -18.34 16.14 25.22
C GLY A 418 -18.78 17.28 26.15
N GLY A 419 -17.93 18.27 26.43
CA GLY A 419 -18.26 19.38 27.35
C GLY A 419 -18.36 18.98 28.82
N ARG A 420 -18.01 17.73 29.17
CA ARG A 420 -18.01 17.20 30.56
C ARG A 420 -16.61 17.19 31.18
N GLY A 421 -15.68 17.92 30.56
CA GLY A 421 -14.27 18.03 30.93
C GLY A 421 -13.98 19.04 32.03
N HIS A 422 -15.01 19.71 32.58
CA HIS A 422 -14.84 20.70 33.66
C HIS A 422 -14.08 20.12 34.86
N CYS A 423 -13.38 21.02 35.57
CA CYS A 423 -12.65 20.68 36.78
C CYS A 423 -13.52 19.85 37.75
N ALA A 424 -13.01 18.69 38.19
CA ALA A 424 -13.74 17.79 39.07
C ALA A 424 -14.08 18.41 40.43
N TYR A 425 -13.24 19.35 40.91
CA TYR A 425 -13.46 20.10 42.15
C TYR A 425 -14.52 21.19 41.97
N CYS A 426 -14.43 22.01 40.92
CA CYS A 426 -15.45 23.03 40.63
C CYS A 426 -16.81 22.43 40.30
N SER A 427 -16.84 21.29 39.61
CA SER A 427 -18.06 20.51 39.33
C SER A 427 -18.49 19.63 40.51
N GLN A 428 -17.84 19.76 41.68
CA GLN A 428 -18.24 19.11 42.93
C GLN A 428 -18.25 17.57 42.91
N ARG A 429 -17.64 16.96 41.90
CA ARG A 429 -17.47 15.51 41.79
C ARG A 429 -16.33 14.99 42.66
N ARG A 430 -15.39 15.87 43.00
CA ARG A 430 -14.33 15.63 43.98
C ARG A 430 -14.41 16.68 45.05
N VAL A 431 -14.14 16.25 46.27
CA VAL A 431 -14.10 17.10 47.46
C VAL A 431 -12.65 17.35 47.81
N ASP A 432 -12.31 18.61 48.06
CA ASP A 432 -11.06 18.98 48.69
C ASP A 432 -11.18 18.70 50.19
N ILE A 433 -10.46 17.68 50.68
CA ILE A 433 -10.57 17.22 52.07
C ILE A 433 -10.18 18.33 53.07
N PRO A 434 -9.05 19.06 52.91
CA PRO A 434 -8.74 20.22 53.74
C PRO A 434 -9.85 21.27 53.79
N GLN A 435 -10.46 21.62 52.65
CA GLN A 435 -11.57 22.59 52.64
C GLN A 435 -12.82 22.01 53.31
N ALA A 436 -13.11 20.73 53.12
CA ALA A 436 -14.25 20.08 53.74
C ALA A 436 -14.15 20.05 55.28
N LEU A 437 -12.95 19.77 55.81
CA LEU A 437 -12.71 19.81 57.25
C LEU A 437 -12.89 21.22 57.83
N LYS A 438 -12.48 22.27 57.11
CA LYS A 438 -12.72 23.66 57.52
C LYS A 438 -14.22 23.98 57.55
N PHE A 439 -14.96 23.53 56.53
CA PHE A 439 -16.41 23.71 56.46
C PHE A 439 -17.15 22.99 57.58
N MET A 440 -16.78 21.73 57.88
CA MET A 440 -17.38 20.98 58.99
C MET A 440 -17.17 21.71 60.33
N LYS A 441 -15.98 22.28 60.55
CA LYS A 441 -15.71 23.09 61.75
C LYS A 441 -16.55 24.36 61.81
N SER A 442 -16.81 25.03 60.69
CA SER A 442 -17.62 26.26 60.68
C SER A 442 -19.11 26.04 60.96
N ILE A 443 -19.57 24.79 60.92
CA ILE A 443 -20.94 24.38 61.29
C ILE A 443 -20.96 23.58 62.61
N ASP A 444 -19.94 23.79 63.44
CA ASP A 444 -19.81 23.18 64.76
C ASP A 444 -19.79 21.65 64.77
N LEU A 445 -19.18 21.04 63.75
CA LEU A 445 -18.97 19.61 63.67
C LEU A 445 -17.48 19.27 63.59
N LYS A 446 -17.05 18.33 64.43
CA LYS A 446 -15.70 17.77 64.40
C LYS A 446 -15.75 16.35 63.87
N PRO A 447 -15.27 16.09 62.63
CA PRO A 447 -15.09 14.74 62.12
C PRO A 447 -14.19 13.91 63.05
N LEU A 448 -14.63 12.69 63.36
CA LEU A 448 -13.89 11.73 64.20
C LEU A 448 -13.16 10.69 63.35
N VAL A 449 -13.58 10.50 62.10
CA VAL A 449 -13.02 9.56 61.13
C VAL A 449 -12.60 10.28 59.85
N GLU A 450 -11.73 9.63 59.08
CA GLU A 450 -11.35 10.10 57.74
C GLU A 450 -12.56 10.24 56.81
N PHE A 451 -12.45 11.10 55.80
CA PHE A 451 -13.56 11.42 54.90
C PHE A 451 -14.05 10.17 54.13
N PRO A 452 -15.27 9.67 54.39
CA PRO A 452 -15.72 8.38 53.86
C PRO A 452 -16.24 8.47 52.42
N GLY A 453 -16.41 9.68 51.88
CA GLY A 453 -16.96 9.96 50.56
C GLY A 453 -18.21 10.84 50.61
N ASN A 454 -18.65 11.33 49.44
CA ASN A 454 -19.67 12.38 49.32
C ASN A 454 -21.03 12.02 49.93
N ASN A 455 -21.50 10.79 49.70
CA ASN A 455 -22.85 10.34 50.08
C ASN A 455 -22.82 9.29 51.21
N LYS A 456 -21.69 9.11 51.88
CA LYS A 456 -21.58 8.19 53.01
C LYS A 456 -21.77 8.96 54.32
N PRO A 457 -22.36 8.33 55.36
CA PRO A 457 -22.45 8.94 56.69
C PRO A 457 -21.05 9.23 57.23
N TRP A 458 -20.78 10.47 57.64
CA TRP A 458 -19.50 10.90 58.16
C TRP A 458 -19.58 11.09 59.67
N LEU A 459 -18.95 10.18 60.43
CA LEU A 459 -18.99 10.23 61.89
C LEU A 459 -18.31 11.50 62.42
N CYS A 460 -19.10 12.33 63.10
CA CYS A 460 -18.71 13.62 63.65
C CYS A 460 -19.22 13.78 65.09
N ARG A 461 -18.53 14.59 65.88
CA ARG A 461 -19.00 15.09 67.17
C ARG A 461 -19.51 16.51 67.01
N CYS A 462 -20.75 16.76 67.43
CA CYS A 462 -21.28 18.12 67.51
C CYS A 462 -20.59 18.90 68.63
N LEU A 463 -20.10 20.11 68.33
CA LEU A 463 -19.41 20.96 69.30
C LEU A 463 -20.39 21.66 70.25
N ILE A 464 -21.68 21.80 69.85
CA ILE A 464 -22.76 22.39 70.65
C ILE A 464 -23.31 21.36 71.65
N CYS A 465 -24.02 20.33 71.18
CA CYS A 465 -24.71 19.37 72.05
C CYS A 465 -23.88 18.13 72.43
N LYS A 466 -22.62 18.04 71.99
CA LYS A 466 -21.67 16.92 72.22
C LYS A 466 -22.08 15.55 71.68
N ALA A 467 -23.28 15.43 71.08
CA ALA A 467 -23.76 14.18 70.50
C ALA A 467 -22.91 13.76 69.30
N GLU A 468 -22.81 12.44 69.10
CA GLU A 468 -22.22 11.85 67.91
C GLU A 468 -23.28 11.76 66.82
N VAL A 469 -22.95 12.29 65.65
CA VAL A 469 -23.84 12.42 64.50
C VAL A 469 -23.14 11.94 63.24
N THR A 470 -23.91 11.50 62.25
CA THR A 470 -23.38 10.89 61.02
C THR A 470 -23.88 11.59 59.75
N PRO A 471 -23.74 12.92 59.65
CA PRO A 471 -24.25 13.65 58.50
C PRO A 471 -23.51 13.26 57.21
N ARG A 472 -24.17 13.43 56.05
CA ARG A 472 -23.53 13.24 54.74
C ARG A 472 -22.99 14.57 54.25
N TRP A 473 -21.81 14.54 53.64
CA TRP A 473 -21.17 15.77 53.13
C TRP A 473 -22.02 16.47 52.06
N SER A 474 -22.69 15.71 51.20
CA SER A 474 -23.62 16.28 50.20
C SER A 474 -24.79 17.04 50.82
N ASP A 475 -25.38 16.52 51.90
CA ASP A 475 -26.54 17.10 52.60
C ASP A 475 -26.12 18.34 53.41
N VAL A 476 -25.02 18.22 54.14
CA VAL A 476 -24.43 19.30 54.94
C VAL A 476 -24.06 20.50 54.08
N ARG A 477 -23.39 20.26 52.95
CA ARG A 477 -23.05 21.32 52.00
C ARG A 477 -24.29 21.86 51.28
N GLY A 478 -25.34 21.04 51.15
CA GLY A 478 -26.66 21.43 50.63
C GLY A 478 -27.47 22.29 51.60
N GLY A 479 -26.98 22.50 52.83
CA GLY A 479 -27.62 23.36 53.83
C GLY A 479 -28.60 22.64 54.77
N GLN A 480 -28.68 21.31 54.74
CA GLN A 480 -29.59 20.52 55.61
C GLN A 480 -29.10 20.41 57.08
N GLY A 481 -28.21 21.29 57.52
CA GLY A 481 -27.56 21.20 58.83
C GLY A 481 -26.74 19.92 58.98
N GLY A 482 -26.09 19.75 60.13
CA GLY A 482 -25.29 18.54 60.36
C GLY A 482 -25.48 17.87 61.72
N CYS A 483 -26.30 18.43 62.61
CA CYS A 483 -26.72 17.77 63.84
C CYS A 483 -28.24 17.77 63.96
N SER A 484 -28.87 16.59 63.97
CA SER A 484 -30.32 16.44 64.11
C SER A 484 -30.85 16.96 65.45
N ASN A 485 -30.04 16.91 66.51
CA ASN A 485 -30.44 17.34 67.85
C ASN A 485 -30.43 18.88 68.00
N CYS A 486 -29.63 19.57 67.19
CA CYS A 486 -29.54 21.02 67.18
C CYS A 486 -30.37 21.67 66.05
N ALA A 487 -31.06 20.89 65.23
CA ALA A 487 -31.88 21.44 64.14
C ALA A 487 -33.17 22.09 64.69
N ASP A 488 -33.50 23.28 64.18
CA ASP A 488 -34.73 24.01 64.52
C ASP A 488 -35.97 23.51 63.77
N TYR A 489 -35.80 22.66 62.76
CA TYR A 489 -36.84 22.08 61.91
C TYR A 489 -36.88 20.56 62.02
N GLY A 490 -38.08 19.96 61.96
CA GLY A 490 -38.31 18.52 62.10
C GLY A 490 -38.61 18.06 63.54
N LEU A 491 -38.73 16.74 63.75
CA LEU A 491 -39.00 16.14 65.06
C LEU A 491 -37.80 16.32 65.99
N ASN A 492 -37.90 17.20 66.99
CA ASN A 492 -36.90 17.35 68.03
C ASN A 492 -37.29 16.50 69.25
N TYR A 493 -36.54 15.43 69.48
CA TYR A 493 -36.80 14.45 70.54
C TYR A 493 -36.69 15.01 71.97
N GLN A 494 -36.01 16.15 72.16
CA GLN A 494 -35.84 16.78 73.47
C GLN A 494 -36.89 17.87 73.76
N LYS A 495 -37.69 18.27 72.77
CA LYS A 495 -38.78 19.23 72.96
C LYS A 495 -40.08 18.51 73.33
N PRO A 496 -41.03 19.18 74.01
CA PRO A 496 -42.35 18.63 74.28
C PRO A 496 -43.07 18.18 73.00
N GLY A 497 -43.90 17.15 73.12
CA GLY A 497 -44.58 16.53 71.99
C GLY A 497 -45.81 15.75 72.38
N TYR A 498 -46.41 15.08 71.40
CA TYR A 498 -47.59 14.24 71.61
C TYR A 498 -47.64 13.07 70.62
N ILE A 499 -48.26 11.97 71.05
CA ILE A 499 -48.70 10.87 70.18
C ILE A 499 -50.16 11.09 69.80
N TYR A 500 -50.54 10.76 68.57
CA TYR A 500 -51.91 10.91 68.06
C TYR A 500 -52.34 9.69 67.26
N LEU A 501 -53.65 9.44 67.26
CA LEU A 501 -54.32 8.48 66.40
C LEU A 501 -55.31 9.22 65.49
N ILE A 502 -55.18 9.04 64.18
CA ILE A 502 -56.01 9.68 63.16
C ILE A 502 -56.63 8.63 62.23
N THR A 503 -57.75 8.95 61.60
CA THR A 503 -58.48 8.08 60.65
C THR A 503 -58.78 8.80 59.35
N HIS A 504 -58.82 8.07 58.24
CA HIS A 504 -59.22 8.58 56.93
C HIS A 504 -60.29 7.69 56.30
N GLU A 505 -61.50 8.20 56.18
CA GLU A 505 -62.67 7.44 55.71
C GLU A 505 -62.50 6.97 54.26
N GLN A 506 -62.09 7.85 53.33
CA GLN A 506 -61.99 7.47 51.91
C GLN A 506 -60.85 6.48 51.60
N LEU A 507 -59.78 6.48 52.42
CA LEU A 507 -58.63 5.58 52.28
C LEU A 507 -58.79 4.32 53.15
N ASN A 508 -59.90 4.22 53.88
CA ASN A 508 -60.21 3.16 54.84
C ASN A 508 -59.01 2.80 55.72
N SER A 509 -58.38 3.81 56.34
CA SER A 509 -57.12 3.61 57.07
C SER A 509 -57.04 4.41 58.37
N HIS A 510 -56.46 3.79 59.39
CA HIS A 510 -56.03 4.46 60.62
C HIS A 510 -54.52 4.66 60.62
N LYS A 511 -54.05 5.72 61.27
CA LYS A 511 -52.64 6.05 61.38
C LYS A 511 -52.31 6.53 62.78
N ILE A 512 -51.30 5.94 63.37
CA ILE A 512 -50.66 6.45 64.58
C ILE A 512 -49.44 7.29 64.20
N GLY A 513 -49.12 8.30 65.00
CA GLY A 513 -47.97 9.15 64.73
C GLY A 513 -47.55 10.01 65.93
N ILE A 514 -46.34 10.57 65.86
CA ILE A 514 -45.82 11.55 66.82
C ILE A 514 -45.58 12.93 66.20
N ALA A 515 -45.68 13.98 67.02
CA ALA A 515 -45.39 15.36 66.63
C ALA A 515 -44.85 16.19 67.81
N ASN A 516 -44.09 17.25 67.52
CA ASN A 516 -43.71 18.25 68.52
C ASN A 516 -44.89 19.17 68.86
N SER A 517 -44.92 19.64 70.10
CA SER A 517 -45.88 20.62 70.59
C SER A 517 -45.36 22.04 70.29
N TYR A 518 -45.75 22.61 69.15
CA TYR A 518 -45.45 24.01 68.82
C TYR A 518 -46.56 24.96 69.30
N LYS A 519 -46.20 26.19 69.69
CA LYS A 519 -47.16 27.21 70.15
C LYS A 519 -48.07 27.78 69.04
N SER A 520 -47.74 27.53 67.77
CA SER A 520 -48.44 28.08 66.60
C SER A 520 -49.15 26.98 65.82
N ARG A 521 -50.49 27.09 65.68
CA ARG A 521 -51.35 26.13 64.97
C ARG A 521 -51.18 26.12 63.45
N LYS A 522 -50.62 27.17 62.84
CA LYS A 522 -50.93 27.50 61.44
C LYS A 522 -49.87 27.10 60.40
N PHE A 523 -48.62 26.85 60.81
CA PHE A 523 -47.52 26.60 59.86
C PHE A 523 -46.70 25.33 60.14
N ASP A 524 -46.54 24.91 61.40
CA ASP A 524 -45.66 23.77 61.77
C ASP A 524 -46.38 22.61 62.49
N ASP A 525 -47.71 22.68 62.65
CA ASP A 525 -48.44 21.58 63.28
C ASP A 525 -48.68 20.46 62.26
N ARG A 526 -48.02 19.31 62.45
CA ARG A 526 -48.19 18.09 61.64
C ARG A 526 -49.68 17.71 61.50
N MET A 527 -50.51 18.05 62.48
CA MET A 527 -51.97 17.85 62.46
C MET A 527 -52.67 18.67 61.40
N TYR A 528 -52.31 19.94 61.23
CA TYR A 528 -52.92 20.79 60.20
C TYR A 528 -52.69 20.22 58.78
N GLN A 529 -51.52 19.62 58.53
CA GLN A 529 -51.22 18.99 57.24
C GLN A 529 -52.04 17.72 57.01
N HIS A 530 -52.28 16.92 58.06
CA HIS A 530 -53.10 15.72 58.01
C HIS A 530 -54.58 16.07 57.81
N GLU A 531 -55.12 17.05 58.55
CA GLU A 531 -56.49 17.54 58.41
C GLU A 531 -56.79 18.05 57.00
N LYS A 532 -55.89 18.87 56.42
CA LYS A 532 -56.04 19.36 55.03
C LYS A 532 -56.10 18.24 53.99
N ARG A 533 -55.59 17.05 54.32
CA ARG A 533 -55.59 15.86 53.46
C ARG A 533 -56.67 14.84 53.85
N GLY A 534 -57.69 15.25 54.60
CA GLY A 534 -58.85 14.40 54.90
C GLY A 534 -58.70 13.47 56.10
N TRP A 535 -57.59 13.56 56.85
CA TRP A 535 -57.42 12.80 58.09
C TRP A 535 -58.14 13.48 59.25
N LYS A 536 -58.91 12.72 60.02
CA LYS A 536 -59.62 13.18 61.21
C LYS A 536 -58.90 12.69 62.47
N LEU A 537 -58.66 13.59 63.42
CA LEU A 537 -58.09 13.24 64.72
C LEU A 537 -59.10 12.45 65.57
N TYR A 538 -58.70 11.29 66.07
CA TYR A 538 -59.46 10.54 67.06
C TYR A 538 -59.10 11.01 68.46
N LYS A 539 -57.85 10.80 68.88
CA LYS A 539 -57.33 11.21 70.20
C LYS A 539 -55.82 11.47 70.16
N LYS A 540 -55.30 12.20 71.15
CA LYS A 540 -53.87 12.48 71.35
C LYS A 540 -53.48 12.54 72.85
N ILE A 541 -52.23 12.20 73.18
CA ILE A 541 -51.63 12.30 74.53
C ILE A 541 -50.32 13.07 74.43
N SER A 542 -50.13 14.06 75.30
CA SER A 542 -48.93 14.89 75.36
C SER A 542 -47.88 14.33 76.33
N TYR A 543 -46.61 14.54 76.00
CA TYR A 543 -45.44 14.13 76.79
C TYR A 543 -44.48 15.31 76.98
N GLU A 544 -43.64 15.23 78.03
CA GLU A 544 -42.60 16.23 78.30
C GLU A 544 -41.52 16.23 77.22
N THR A 545 -41.26 15.06 76.63
CA THR A 545 -40.34 14.89 75.51
C THR A 545 -40.97 14.07 74.38
N VAL A 546 -40.68 14.43 73.13
CA VAL A 546 -41.06 13.60 71.96
C VAL A 546 -40.43 12.20 72.03
N LYS A 547 -39.30 12.04 72.73
CA LYS A 547 -38.67 10.73 72.95
C LYS A 547 -39.63 9.74 73.62
N GLU A 548 -40.32 10.16 74.68
CA GLU A 548 -41.34 9.32 75.35
C GLU A 548 -42.47 8.92 74.41
N ALA A 549 -42.96 9.88 73.62
CA ALA A 549 -43.99 9.62 72.62
C ALA A 549 -43.52 8.60 71.56
N SER A 550 -42.26 8.70 71.11
CA SER A 550 -41.64 7.80 70.13
C SER A 550 -41.45 6.38 70.68
N ASP A 551 -41.12 6.24 71.96
CA ASP A 551 -40.97 4.93 72.62
C ASP A 551 -42.33 4.19 72.69
N VAL A 552 -43.40 4.93 73.01
CA VAL A 552 -44.78 4.40 73.02
C VAL A 552 -45.24 4.04 71.60
N GLU A 553 -45.02 4.92 70.62
CA GLU A 553 -45.34 4.66 69.21
C GLU A 553 -44.65 3.40 68.70
N THR A 554 -43.35 3.23 69.01
CA THR A 554 -42.58 2.06 68.60
C THR A 554 -43.16 0.76 69.17
N LYS A 555 -43.56 0.76 70.44
CA LYS A 555 -44.20 -0.39 71.09
C LYS A 555 -45.54 -0.71 70.44
N ILE A 556 -46.35 0.29 70.11
CA ILE A 556 -47.66 0.10 69.46
C ILE A 556 -47.49 -0.44 68.04
N LEU A 557 -46.59 0.13 67.25
CA LEU A 557 -46.30 -0.36 65.90
C LEU A 557 -45.81 -1.80 65.95
N ARG A 558 -44.92 -2.14 66.90
CA ARG A 558 -44.48 -3.53 67.10
C ARG A 558 -45.65 -4.45 67.43
N TRP A 559 -46.53 -4.05 68.35
CA TRP A 559 -47.74 -4.81 68.70
C TRP A 559 -48.64 -5.02 67.47
N LEU A 560 -48.96 -3.96 66.72
CA LEU A 560 -49.77 -4.03 65.50
C LEU A 560 -49.17 -4.96 64.43
N ARG A 561 -47.84 -4.96 64.27
CA ARG A 561 -47.15 -5.77 63.24
C ARG A 561 -46.89 -7.21 63.67
N MET A 562 -46.47 -7.43 64.91
CA MET A 562 -45.94 -8.73 65.35
C MET A 562 -46.95 -9.55 66.14
N GLU A 563 -47.84 -8.91 66.90
CA GLU A 563 -48.81 -9.62 67.74
C GLU A 563 -50.18 -9.68 67.07
N VAL A 564 -50.66 -8.55 66.52
CA VAL A 564 -51.93 -8.51 65.79
C VAL A 564 -51.76 -8.95 64.33
N GLY A 565 -50.56 -8.79 63.76
CA GLY A 565 -50.24 -9.27 62.41
C GLY A 565 -50.74 -8.39 61.26
N LEU A 566 -51.05 -7.12 61.50
CA LEU A 566 -51.60 -6.23 60.48
C LEU A 566 -50.50 -5.67 59.57
N PRO A 567 -50.64 -5.69 58.23
CA PRO A 567 -49.67 -5.07 57.33
C PRO A 567 -49.84 -3.55 57.24
N PHE A 568 -48.92 -2.89 56.52
CA PHE A 568 -49.09 -1.49 56.11
C PHE A 568 -50.28 -1.39 55.14
N ASN A 569 -51.26 -0.55 55.44
CA ASN A 569 -52.47 -0.43 54.62
C ASN A 569 -52.28 0.49 53.41
N LEU A 570 -51.50 1.56 53.57
CA LEU A 570 -51.25 2.54 52.51
C LEU A 570 -49.83 2.45 51.94
N SER A 571 -49.68 2.82 50.67
CA SER A 571 -48.37 2.91 50.02
C SER A 571 -47.77 4.32 50.14
N GLN A 572 -46.49 4.47 49.76
CA GLN A 572 -45.83 5.77 49.71
C GLN A 572 -46.48 6.75 48.70
N LYS A 573 -47.19 6.25 47.68
CA LYS A 573 -47.93 7.08 46.71
C LYS A 573 -49.19 7.68 47.32
N ASP A 574 -49.86 6.93 48.19
CA ASP A 574 -51.10 7.35 48.86
C ASP A 574 -50.82 8.35 49.99
N MET A 575 -49.58 8.38 50.48
CA MET A 575 -49.11 9.29 51.53
C MET A 575 -47.88 10.11 51.08
N PRO A 576 -48.04 11.13 50.21
CA PRO A 576 -46.93 11.97 49.74
C PRO A 576 -46.21 12.76 50.85
N GLN A 577 -46.87 12.91 52.01
CA GLN A 577 -46.33 13.54 53.22
C GLN A 577 -45.51 12.57 54.10
N GLY A 578 -45.40 11.29 53.72
CA GLY A 578 -44.71 10.26 54.48
C GLY A 578 -45.55 9.62 55.60
N GLY A 579 -45.00 8.57 56.22
CA GLY A 579 -45.65 7.86 57.34
C GLY A 579 -46.64 6.76 56.94
N HIS A 580 -46.52 6.19 55.74
CA HIS A 580 -47.34 5.07 55.27
C HIS A 580 -47.11 3.77 56.07
N THR A 581 -45.90 3.58 56.61
CA THR A 581 -45.54 2.45 57.48
C THR A 581 -46.28 2.45 58.82
N GLU A 582 -46.82 3.59 59.21
CA GLU A 582 -47.55 3.77 60.47
C GLU A 582 -49.07 3.61 60.28
N THR A 583 -49.51 3.05 59.14
CA THR A 583 -50.94 2.89 58.79
C THR A 583 -51.44 1.46 58.97
N VAL A 584 -52.72 1.30 59.33
CA VAL A 584 -53.45 0.03 59.40
C VAL A 584 -54.82 0.19 58.74
N GLY A 585 -55.42 -0.93 58.32
CA GLY A 585 -56.74 -0.93 57.68
C GLY A 585 -57.84 -0.63 58.70
N ALA A 586 -58.72 0.31 58.39
CA ALA A 586 -59.82 0.69 59.28
C ALA A 586 -60.91 -0.39 59.39
N SER A 587 -60.92 -1.38 58.48
CA SER A 587 -61.77 -2.57 58.54
C SER A 587 -61.22 -3.69 59.42
N GLU A 588 -59.91 -3.68 59.71
CA GLU A 588 -59.23 -4.78 60.41
C GLU A 588 -59.16 -4.56 61.92
N ILE A 589 -59.16 -3.30 62.35
CA ILE A 589 -59.05 -2.93 63.77
C ILE A 589 -59.70 -1.57 63.99
N ASP A 590 -60.47 -1.45 65.07
CA ASP A 590 -61.14 -0.20 65.42
C ASP A 590 -60.24 0.79 66.19
N LEU A 591 -60.62 2.07 66.15
CA LEU A 591 -59.90 3.15 66.84
C LEU A 591 -59.85 2.98 68.38
N PRO A 592 -60.95 2.59 69.07
CA PRO A 592 -60.91 2.33 70.51
C PRO A 592 -59.88 1.27 70.92
N THR A 593 -59.73 0.19 70.17
CA THR A 593 -58.80 -0.92 70.48
C THR A 593 -57.35 -0.46 70.38
N ILE A 594 -56.99 0.26 69.31
CA ILE A 594 -55.65 0.85 69.18
C ILE A 594 -55.39 1.83 70.33
N TRP A 595 -56.38 2.67 70.64
CA TRP A 595 -56.22 3.69 71.66
C TRP A 595 -56.12 3.14 73.08
N ALA A 596 -56.86 2.08 73.41
CA ALA A 596 -56.73 1.39 74.69
C ALA A 596 -55.30 0.87 74.89
N LYS A 597 -54.68 0.34 73.83
CA LYS A 597 -53.28 -0.10 73.88
C LYS A 597 -52.30 1.07 74.05
N VAL A 598 -52.59 2.22 73.42
CA VAL A 598 -51.81 3.45 73.63
C VAL A 598 -51.86 3.86 75.11
N GLU A 599 -53.04 3.87 75.72
CA GLU A 599 -53.22 4.26 77.12
C GLU A 599 -52.56 3.28 78.08
N GLU A 600 -52.63 1.96 77.81
CA GLU A 600 -51.91 0.93 78.56
C GLU A 600 -50.39 1.19 78.55
N LEU A 601 -49.81 1.34 77.36
CA LEU A 601 -48.37 1.53 77.18
C LEU A 601 -47.87 2.89 77.69
N SER A 602 -48.76 3.89 77.78
CA SER A 602 -48.45 5.22 78.32
C SER A 602 -48.43 5.26 79.85
N LYS A 603 -49.12 4.32 80.53
CA LYS A 603 -49.17 4.24 82.00
C LYS A 603 -48.01 3.45 82.60
N VAL A 604 -47.33 2.63 81.80
CA VAL A 604 -46.13 1.92 82.21
C VAL A 604 -44.98 2.92 82.31
N LYS A 605 -44.83 3.55 83.47
CA LYS A 605 -43.59 4.24 83.86
C LYS A 605 -42.50 3.16 83.96
N THR A 606 -41.65 3.06 82.95
CA THR A 606 -40.33 2.41 83.06
C THR A 606 -39.35 3.33 83.74
#